data_AF-A0A1B8TKV2-F1
#
_entry.id   AF-A0A1B8TKV2-F1
#
_cell.length_a   1.000
_cell.length_b   1.000
_cell.length_c   1.000
_cell.angle_alpha   90.00
_cell.angle_beta   90.00
_cell.angle_gamma   90.00
#
_symmetry.space_group_name_H-M   'P 1'
#
loop_
_entity.id
_entity.type
_entity.pdbx_description
1 polymer ?
#
loop_
_entity_poly.entity_id
_entity_poly.type
_entity_poly.pdbx_seq_one_letter_code
_entity_poly.pdbx_strand_id
1 'polypeptide(L)'
;MKYLTPEQMAKPRKRRLLKKLRLGEFQEFGFSLEVNYTGDLDDVLDQWIAFVESEGWVFVGGATEDGEFTGYLCLNDVGSLSEADRETTRLWLEKQSWVKSFELGELSDCWHGLFEE
;
A
#
# COMPACT_ATOMS: atom_id res chain seq x y z
N MET A 1 1.22 5.25 17.06
CA MET A 1 1.48 6.49 16.31
C MET A 1 0.30 7.45 16.56
N LYS A 2 0.46 8.77 16.54
CA LYS A 2 -0.68 9.69 16.70
C LYS A 2 -1.26 9.99 15.33
N TYR A 3 -2.46 9.48 15.06
CA TYR A 3 -3.24 9.88 13.88
C TYR A 3 -3.77 11.29 14.06
N LEU A 4 -3.77 12.06 12.98
CA LEU A 4 -4.23 13.43 12.95
C LEU A 4 -5.48 13.53 12.09
N THR A 5 -6.50 14.24 12.58
CA THR A 5 -7.65 14.59 11.74
C THR A 5 -7.21 15.56 10.63
N PRO A 6 -7.96 15.68 9.52
CA PRO A 6 -7.65 16.64 8.45
C PRO A 6 -7.44 18.08 8.95
N GLU A 7 -8.29 18.54 9.87
CA GLU A 7 -8.16 19.84 10.52
C GLU A 7 -6.86 19.98 11.33
N GLN A 8 -6.42 18.89 11.98
CA GLN A 8 -5.16 18.89 12.71
C GLN A 8 -3.98 18.89 11.75
N MET A 9 -4.03 18.16 10.64
CA MET A 9 -2.96 18.15 9.63
C MET A 9 -2.72 19.53 9.03
N ALA A 10 -3.79 20.28 8.74
CA ALA A 10 -3.73 21.61 8.13
C ALA A 10 -3.10 22.71 9.02
N LYS A 11 -2.90 22.47 10.32
CA LYS A 11 -2.32 23.50 11.21
C LYS A 11 -0.88 23.86 10.78
N PRO A 12 -0.54 25.16 10.66
CA PRO A 12 0.79 25.59 10.24
C PRO A 12 1.84 25.17 11.28
N ARG A 13 2.94 24.59 10.80
CA ARG A 13 4.00 24.01 11.64
C ARG A 13 5.37 24.35 11.08
N LYS A 14 6.35 24.42 11.98
CA LYS A 14 7.77 24.47 11.58
C LYS A 14 8.19 23.14 10.96
N ARG A 15 9.17 23.19 10.06
CA ARG A 15 9.71 22.03 9.33
C ARG A 15 10.03 20.81 10.21
N ARG A 16 10.64 21.01 11.39
CA ARG A 16 10.94 19.90 12.33
C ARG A 16 9.67 19.15 12.79
N LEU A 17 8.57 19.86 13.00
CA LEU A 17 7.29 19.25 13.39
C LEU A 17 6.60 18.59 12.20
N LEU A 18 6.71 19.16 10.99
CA LEU A 18 6.22 18.52 9.76
C LEU A 18 6.90 17.15 9.56
N LYS A 19 8.23 17.08 9.69
CA LYS A 19 8.98 15.82 9.62
C LYS A 19 8.56 14.82 10.70
N LYS A 20 8.43 15.28 11.95
CA LYS A 20 8.05 14.43 13.08
C LYS A 20 6.65 13.82 12.92
N LEU A 21 5.74 14.55 12.28
CA LEU A 21 4.34 14.14 12.11
C LEU A 21 4.04 13.58 10.71
N ARG A 22 5.04 13.51 9.81
CA ARG A 22 4.89 13.05 8.41
C ARG A 22 3.83 13.86 7.65
N LEU A 23 4.00 15.18 7.64
CA LEU A 23 3.08 16.14 7.00
C LEU A 23 3.78 16.95 5.90
N GLY A 24 3.02 17.45 4.92
CA GLY A 24 3.53 18.30 3.84
C GLY A 24 4.58 17.58 3.00
N GLU A 25 5.81 18.13 2.92
CA GLU A 25 6.93 17.54 2.16
C GLU A 25 7.38 16.15 2.66
N PHE A 26 6.86 15.68 3.78
CA PHE A 26 7.18 14.36 4.37
C PHE A 26 6.02 13.37 4.32
N GLN A 27 4.94 13.70 3.60
CA GLN A 27 3.88 12.74 3.30
C GLN A 27 4.38 11.74 2.26
N GLU A 28 4.01 10.50 2.48
CA GLU A 28 4.33 9.36 1.63
C GLU A 28 3.00 8.71 1.27
N PHE A 29 2.83 8.34 0.01
CA PHE A 29 1.60 7.76 -0.49
C PHE A 29 1.80 6.29 -0.88
N GLY A 30 0.75 5.51 -0.67
CA GLY A 30 0.64 4.12 -1.04
C GLY A 30 -0.80 3.80 -1.41
N PHE A 31 -1.13 2.52 -1.56
CA PHE A 31 -2.49 2.11 -1.86
C PHE A 31 -2.81 0.74 -1.26
N SER A 32 -4.08 0.51 -0.97
CA SER A 32 -4.56 -0.79 -0.53
C SER A 32 -4.70 -1.77 -1.69
N LEU A 33 -4.57 -3.05 -1.36
CA LEU A 33 -4.77 -4.16 -2.28
C LEU A 33 -5.60 -5.23 -1.58
N GLU A 34 -6.57 -5.75 -2.30
CA GLU A 34 -7.29 -6.98 -1.97
C GLU A 34 -7.25 -7.91 -3.18
N VAL A 35 -6.89 -9.17 -2.96
CA VAL A 35 -6.81 -10.19 -4.02
C VAL A 35 -7.50 -11.45 -3.55
N ASN A 36 -8.44 -11.91 -4.36
CA ASN A 36 -9.02 -13.24 -4.26
C ASN A 36 -8.26 -14.16 -5.22
N TYR A 37 -7.77 -15.28 -4.71
CA TYR A 37 -6.89 -16.19 -5.44
C TYR A 37 -7.34 -17.66 -5.39
N THR A 38 -6.56 -18.50 -6.08
CA THR A 38 -6.63 -19.96 -6.07
C THR A 38 -5.23 -20.53 -6.02
N GLY A 39 -5.10 -21.74 -5.50
CA GLY A 39 -3.82 -22.41 -5.39
C GLY A 39 -3.31 -22.41 -3.96
N ASP A 40 -2.05 -22.81 -3.81
CA ASP A 40 -1.38 -22.89 -2.53
C ASP A 40 -1.01 -21.49 -2.01
N LEU A 41 -1.22 -21.24 -0.72
CA LEU A 41 -1.00 -19.94 -0.09
C LEU A 41 0.48 -19.53 -0.17
N ASP A 42 1.40 -20.44 0.12
CA ASP A 42 2.83 -20.14 0.16
C ASP A 42 3.34 -19.82 -1.26
N ASP A 43 2.96 -20.63 -2.25
CA ASP A 43 3.34 -20.39 -3.66
C ASP A 43 2.81 -19.06 -4.21
N VAL A 44 1.59 -18.66 -3.81
CA VAL A 44 0.98 -17.39 -4.24
C VAL A 44 1.68 -16.21 -3.56
N LEU A 45 1.89 -16.28 -2.25
CA LEU A 45 2.58 -15.22 -1.51
C LEU A 45 4.03 -15.07 -1.93
N ASP A 46 4.76 -16.15 -2.21
CA ASP A 46 6.14 -16.09 -2.69
C ASP A 46 6.23 -15.36 -4.04
N GLN A 47 5.33 -15.65 -4.98
CA GLN A 47 5.27 -14.93 -6.26
C GLN A 47 4.92 -13.45 -6.08
N TRP A 48 3.96 -13.16 -5.20
CA TRP A 48 3.54 -11.80 -4.90
C TRP A 48 4.66 -10.99 -4.26
N ILE A 49 5.30 -11.52 -3.21
CA ILE A 49 6.39 -10.85 -2.50
C ILE A 49 7.59 -10.63 -3.43
N ALA A 50 7.95 -11.62 -4.26
CA ALA A 50 9.04 -11.48 -5.21
C ALA A 50 8.79 -10.32 -6.22
N PHE A 51 7.56 -10.14 -6.68
CA PHE A 51 7.18 -9.00 -7.50
C PHE A 51 7.29 -7.67 -6.74
N VAL A 52 6.69 -7.57 -5.56
CA VAL A 52 6.73 -6.37 -4.71
C VAL A 52 8.17 -5.95 -4.42
N GLU A 53 9.04 -6.89 -4.07
CA GLU A 53 10.46 -6.62 -3.79
C GLU A 53 11.22 -6.19 -5.04
N SER A 54 10.90 -6.76 -6.21
CA SER A 54 11.52 -6.39 -7.49
C SER A 54 11.25 -4.94 -7.92
N GLU A 55 10.11 -4.38 -7.50
CA GLU A 55 9.75 -2.98 -7.72
C GLU A 55 10.33 -2.06 -6.62
N GLY A 56 10.99 -2.63 -5.61
CA GLY A 56 11.53 -1.89 -4.47
C GLY A 56 10.45 -1.42 -3.48
N TRP A 57 9.31 -2.12 -3.43
CA TRP A 57 8.18 -1.81 -2.57
C TRP A 57 8.15 -2.73 -1.33
N VAL A 58 7.26 -2.41 -0.40
CA VAL A 58 6.89 -3.27 0.73
C VAL A 58 5.38 -3.45 0.72
N PHE A 59 4.96 -4.68 0.97
CA PHE A 59 3.57 -5.03 1.23
C PHE A 59 3.42 -5.35 2.72
N VAL A 60 2.45 -4.70 3.36
CA VAL A 60 2.06 -5.01 4.75
C VAL A 60 0.61 -5.45 4.73
N GLY A 61 0.35 -6.67 5.17
CA GLY A 61 -0.97 -7.27 5.04
C GLY A 61 -1.11 -8.60 5.73
N GLY A 62 -2.20 -9.29 5.41
CA GLY A 62 -2.49 -10.64 5.85
C GLY A 62 -3.08 -11.46 4.70
N ALA A 63 -2.99 -12.78 4.83
CA ALA A 63 -3.59 -13.73 3.92
C ALA A 63 -4.35 -14.78 4.70
N THR A 64 -5.38 -15.34 4.10
CA THR A 64 -6.18 -16.44 4.63
C THR A 64 -5.99 -17.66 3.75
N GLU A 65 -6.03 -18.85 4.35
CA GLU A 65 -6.04 -20.11 3.59
C GLU A 65 -7.29 -20.26 2.70
N ASP A 66 -8.34 -19.45 2.96
CA ASP A 66 -9.58 -19.41 2.19
C ASP A 66 -9.44 -18.73 0.82
N GLY A 67 -8.23 -18.26 0.46
CA GLY A 67 -7.93 -17.74 -0.86
C GLY A 67 -8.07 -16.23 -0.99
N GLU A 68 -7.80 -15.47 0.07
CA GLU A 68 -7.82 -14.01 0.06
C GLU A 68 -6.56 -13.47 0.71
N PHE A 69 -5.94 -12.46 0.11
CA PHE A 69 -4.95 -11.64 0.81
C PHE A 69 -5.24 -10.14 0.64
N THR A 70 -5.06 -9.41 1.73
CA THR A 70 -5.33 -7.98 1.82
C THR A 70 -4.18 -7.26 2.48
N GLY A 71 -3.93 -6.04 2.05
CA GLY A 71 -2.88 -5.24 2.65
C GLY A 71 -2.69 -3.90 1.97
N TYR A 72 -1.52 -3.32 2.21
CA TYR A 72 -1.16 -1.98 1.77
C TYR A 72 0.26 -1.98 1.21
N LEU A 73 0.44 -1.34 0.06
CA LEU A 73 1.72 -1.16 -0.59
C LEU A 73 2.30 0.23 -0.32
N CYS A 74 3.59 0.28 -0.02
CA CYS A 74 4.37 1.51 0.06
C CYS A 74 5.80 1.29 -0.45
N LEU A 75 6.54 2.37 -0.70
CA LEU A 75 7.94 2.29 -1.11
C LEU A 75 8.82 1.74 0.05
N ASN A 76 9.80 0.88 -0.25
CA ASN A 76 10.76 0.38 0.74
C ASN A 76 11.87 1.41 1.10
N ASP A 77 11.68 2.66 0.72
CA ASP A 77 12.57 3.79 0.99
C ASP A 77 11.73 5.06 1.18
N VAL A 78 12.35 6.20 1.39
CA VAL A 78 11.68 7.50 1.52
C VAL A 78 11.09 7.90 0.18
N GLY A 79 9.77 7.84 0.06
CA GLY A 79 9.05 8.28 -1.13
C GLY A 79 7.61 7.80 -1.14
N SER A 80 6.96 8.03 -2.28
CA SER A 80 5.57 7.70 -2.51
C SER A 80 5.45 6.79 -3.72
N LEU A 81 4.49 5.87 -3.67
CA LEU A 81 3.97 5.25 -4.87
C LEU A 81 3.12 6.26 -5.66
N SER A 82 2.99 6.00 -6.94
CA SER A 82 2.31 6.81 -7.94
C SER A 82 1.22 6.00 -8.64
N GLU A 83 0.39 6.67 -9.45
CA GLU A 83 -0.61 5.98 -10.28
C GLU A 83 0.04 5.03 -11.29
N ALA A 84 1.27 5.29 -11.72
CA ALA A 84 2.02 4.38 -12.58
C ALA A 84 2.40 3.08 -11.87
N ASP A 85 2.69 3.15 -10.58
CA ASP A 85 3.00 1.98 -9.74
C ASP A 85 1.72 1.15 -9.53
N ARG A 86 0.59 1.81 -9.28
CA ARG A 86 -0.73 1.17 -9.18
C ARG A 86 -1.12 0.46 -10.48
N GLU A 87 -0.87 1.10 -11.63
CA GLU A 87 -1.08 0.51 -12.94
C GLU A 87 -0.16 -0.69 -13.20
N THR A 88 1.09 -0.62 -12.74
CA THR A 88 2.07 -1.72 -12.83
C THR A 88 1.58 -2.93 -12.04
N THR A 89 1.08 -2.73 -10.81
CA THR A 89 0.44 -3.79 -10.00
C THR A 89 -0.76 -4.40 -10.71
N ARG A 90 -1.66 -3.57 -11.26
CA ARG A 90 -2.84 -4.04 -12.02
C ARG A 90 -2.44 -4.96 -13.16
N LEU A 91 -1.51 -4.51 -14.00
CA LEU A 91 -1.03 -5.27 -15.16
C LEU A 91 -0.29 -6.55 -14.77
N TRP A 92 0.36 -6.59 -13.61
CA TRP A 92 1.01 -7.78 -13.11
C TRP A 92 -0.01 -8.82 -12.63
N LEU A 93 -1.02 -8.40 -11.85
CA LEU A 93 -2.09 -9.27 -11.33
C LEU A 93 -2.93 -9.88 -12.46
N GLU A 94 -3.25 -9.10 -13.51
CA GLU A 94 -4.00 -9.60 -14.67
C GLU A 94 -3.30 -10.72 -15.44
N LYS A 95 -1.98 -10.86 -15.30
CA LYS A 95 -1.20 -11.91 -15.96
C LYS A 95 -1.12 -13.20 -15.13
N GLN A 96 -1.51 -13.15 -13.86
CA GLN A 96 -1.41 -14.30 -12.98
C GLN A 96 -2.61 -15.22 -13.14
N SER A 97 -2.35 -16.49 -13.48
CA SER A 97 -3.42 -17.48 -13.66
C SER A 97 -4.15 -17.85 -12.37
N TRP A 98 -3.56 -17.54 -11.21
CA TRP A 98 -4.11 -17.86 -9.90
C TRP A 98 -5.04 -16.77 -9.35
N VAL A 99 -5.07 -15.58 -9.96
CA VAL A 99 -5.93 -14.46 -9.54
C VAL A 99 -7.35 -14.66 -10.06
N LYS A 100 -8.35 -14.62 -9.16
CA LYS A 100 -9.78 -14.62 -9.51
C LYS A 100 -10.32 -13.21 -9.70
N SER A 101 -10.02 -12.34 -8.75
CA SER A 101 -10.41 -10.93 -8.74
C SER A 101 -9.47 -10.17 -7.81
N PHE A 102 -9.35 -8.87 -8.03
CA PHE A 102 -8.58 -7.99 -7.17
C PHE A 102 -9.15 -6.58 -7.19
N GLU A 103 -8.90 -5.84 -6.12
CA GLU A 103 -9.25 -4.44 -5.99
C GLU A 103 -8.03 -3.63 -5.55
N LEU A 104 -7.79 -2.50 -6.21
CA LEU A 104 -6.72 -1.56 -5.89
C LEU A 104 -7.35 -0.28 -5.38
N GLY A 105 -7.04 0.10 -4.14
CA GLY A 105 -7.44 1.38 -3.57
C GLY A 105 -6.81 2.56 -4.30
N GLU A 106 -7.35 3.75 -4.07
CA GLU A 106 -6.71 5.00 -4.51
C GLU A 106 -5.44 5.29 -3.71
N LEU A 107 -4.59 6.17 -4.23
CA LEU A 107 -3.44 6.65 -3.49
C LEU A 107 -3.90 7.37 -2.21
N SER A 108 -3.38 6.93 -1.07
CA SER A 108 -3.69 7.52 0.23
C SER A 108 -2.43 7.73 1.07
N ASP A 109 -2.54 8.57 2.11
CA ASP A 109 -1.43 8.87 3.01
C ASP A 109 -1.10 7.64 3.87
N CYS A 110 0.11 7.10 3.74
CA CYS A 110 0.58 5.93 4.49
C CYS A 110 0.51 6.10 6.02
N TRP A 111 0.52 7.35 6.50
CA TRP A 111 0.65 7.68 7.92
C TRP A 111 -0.67 8.03 8.59
N HIS A 112 -1.59 8.66 7.85
CA HIS A 112 -2.86 9.17 8.39
C HIS A 112 -4.12 8.72 7.62
N GLY A 113 -3.98 8.15 6.43
CA GLY A 113 -5.11 7.84 5.52
C GLY A 113 -5.83 6.51 5.80
N LEU A 114 -5.28 5.64 6.65
CA LEU A 114 -5.84 4.31 6.92
C LEU A 114 -7.15 4.29 7.75
N PHE A 115 -7.63 5.44 8.24
CA PHE A 115 -8.79 5.53 9.15
C PHE A 115 -9.82 6.58 8.72
N GLU A 116 -9.88 6.94 7.44
CA GLU A 116 -11.01 7.72 6.93
C GLU A 116 -12.23 6.80 6.78
N GLU A 117 -13.05 6.74 7.85
CA GLU A 117 -14.44 6.27 7.81
C GLU A 117 -15.39 7.33 7.23
#